data_AF-A0A2S3U7Q6-F1
#
_entry.id   AF-A0A2S3U7Q6-F1
#
_cell.length_a   1.000
_cell.length_b   1.000
_cell.length_c   1.000
_cell.angle_alpha   90.00
_cell.angle_beta   90.00
_cell.angle_gamma   90.00
#
_symmetry.space_group_name_H-M   'P 1'
#
loop_
_entity.id
_entity.type
_entity.pdbx_description
1 polymer ?
#
loop_
_entity_poly.entity_id
_entity_poly.type
_entity_poly.pdbx_seq_one_letter_code
_entity_poly.pdbx_strand_id
1 'polypeptide(L)'
;MLAAIEVGPEFTAGHVQSLALNPKTNELWFISSTARDQLASVARLNPQSLTPDLKIAFTTGSGRLGDELTFDRAGQAYYWTHASQLRNGNVTLYRGTISSTTGVHFEQLAQGLANNPGFFAQSIGL
;
A
#
# COMPACT_ATOMS: atom_id res chain seq x y z
N MET A 1 19.56 14.12 19.02
CA MET A 1 18.35 13.50 18.44
C MET A 1 18.75 12.84 17.12
N LEU A 2 19.47 11.71 17.16
CA LEU A 2 19.91 10.97 15.96
C LEU A 2 19.98 9.44 16.23
N ALA A 3 19.65 8.99 17.44
CA ALA A 3 19.91 7.63 17.92
C ALA A 3 18.79 6.62 17.60
N ALA A 4 17.79 7.00 16.80
CA ALA A 4 16.64 6.16 16.47
C ALA A 4 16.42 6.01 14.95
N ILE A 5 17.34 6.52 14.13
CA ILE A 5 17.31 6.38 12.67
C ILE A 5 18.46 5.45 12.30
N GLU A 6 18.12 4.24 11.88
CA GLU A 6 19.06 3.33 11.24
C GLU A 6 18.91 3.48 9.73
N VAL A 7 20.03 3.75 9.05
CA VAL A 7 20.07 3.89 7.59
C VAL A 7 20.59 2.57 7.02
N GLY A 8 19.72 1.87 6.30
CA GLY A 8 20.08 0.67 5.55
C GLY A 8 20.79 1.01 4.23
N PRO A 9 21.25 -0.01 3.49
CA PRO A 9 21.80 0.21 2.16
C PRO A 9 20.73 0.74 1.18
N GLU A 10 21.17 1.47 0.16
CA GLU A 10 20.28 1.93 -0.91
C GLU A 10 19.73 0.73 -1.70
N PHE A 11 18.49 0.87 -2.18
CA PHE A 11 17.84 -0.15 -3.00
C PHE A 11 17.27 0.46 -4.28
N THR A 12 17.46 -0.25 -5.40
CA THR A 12 16.94 0.18 -6.70
C THR A 12 15.58 -0.46 -6.92
N ALA A 13 14.53 0.29 -6.64
CA ALA A 13 13.16 -0.06 -7.00
C ALA A 13 12.58 1.15 -7.73
N GLY A 14 12.13 0.97 -8.98
CA GLY A 14 11.78 2.06 -9.90
C GLY A 14 10.80 3.12 -9.34
N HIS A 15 9.53 3.06 -9.71
CA HIS A 15 8.50 3.90 -9.07
C HIS A 15 8.02 3.19 -7.80
N VAL A 16 8.23 3.81 -6.64
CA VAL A 16 7.86 3.26 -5.34
C VAL A 16 6.97 4.24 -4.60
N GLN A 17 5.84 3.75 -4.10
CA GLN A 17 4.98 4.48 -3.18
C GLN A 17 4.74 3.62 -1.94
N SER A 18 4.91 4.23 -0.77
CA SER A 18 4.93 3.58 0.54
C SER A 18 5.93 2.42 0.66
N LEU A 19 6.16 1.97 1.88
CA LEU A 19 6.83 0.71 2.17
C LEU A 19 6.30 0.21 3.50
N ALA A 20 5.77 -1.01 3.53
CA ALA A 20 5.11 -1.55 4.70
C ALA A 20 5.56 -2.97 4.99
N LEU A 21 5.81 -3.25 6.28
CA LEU A 21 6.09 -4.57 6.78
C LEU A 21 4.77 -5.30 7.04
N ASN A 22 4.61 -6.50 6.49
CA ASN A 22 3.59 -7.44 6.95
C ASN A 22 4.14 -8.20 8.17
N PRO A 23 3.69 -7.91 9.41
CA PRO A 23 4.25 -8.50 10.61
C PRO A 23 3.96 -10.00 10.74
N LYS A 24 2.98 -10.53 10.00
CA LYS A 24 2.64 -11.96 10.02
C LYS A 24 3.62 -12.81 9.21
N THR A 25 4.13 -12.28 8.11
CA THR A 25 5.05 -13.01 7.20
C THR A 25 6.48 -12.46 7.24
N ASN A 26 6.68 -11.33 7.90
CA ASN A 26 7.94 -10.56 7.91
C ASN A 26 8.39 -10.15 6.50
N GLU A 27 7.44 -9.90 5.60
CA GLU A 27 7.69 -9.47 4.22
C GLU A 27 7.47 -7.97 4.08
N LEU A 28 8.33 -7.32 3.29
CA LEU A 28 8.21 -5.91 2.95
C LEU A 28 7.49 -5.74 1.61
N TRP A 29 6.47 -4.89 1.59
CA TRP A 29 5.66 -4.63 0.40
C TRP A 29 5.55 -3.14 0.12
N PHE A 30 5.53 -2.78 -1.16
CA PHE A 30 5.30 -1.41 -1.61
C PHE A 30 4.34 -1.38 -2.80
N ILE A 31 3.76 -0.20 -3.05
CA ILE A 31 2.93 0.05 -4.23
C ILE A 31 3.86 0.43 -5.38
N SER A 32 3.77 -0.35 -6.46
CA SER A 32 4.65 -0.23 -7.64
C SER A 32 3.98 0.42 -8.85
N SER A 33 2.64 0.51 -8.88
CA SER A 33 1.90 1.33 -9.84
C SER A 33 0.49 1.67 -9.34
N THR A 34 0.14 2.95 -9.46
CA THR A 34 -1.21 3.53 -9.27
C THR A 34 -1.73 4.21 -10.56
N ALA A 35 -1.05 3.95 -11.68
CA ALA A 35 -1.31 4.60 -12.97
C ALA A 35 -2.77 4.40 -13.43
N ARG A 36 -3.35 5.45 -14.00
CA ARG A 36 -4.80 5.53 -14.28
C ARG A 36 -5.24 4.62 -15.43
N ASP A 37 -4.31 4.28 -16.31
CA ASP A 37 -4.45 3.50 -17.55
C ASP A 37 -3.83 2.10 -17.46
N GLN A 38 -3.45 1.67 -16.25
CA GLN A 38 -2.82 0.36 -16.00
C GLN A 38 -3.44 -0.33 -14.80
N LEU A 39 -3.21 -1.64 -14.70
CA LEU A 39 -3.53 -2.38 -13.47
C LEU A 39 -2.73 -1.80 -12.30
N ALA A 40 -3.38 -1.73 -11.14
CA ALA A 40 -2.69 -1.46 -9.90
C ALA A 40 -1.69 -2.60 -9.61
N SER A 41 -0.58 -2.30 -8.97
CA SER A 41 0.37 -3.36 -8.60
C SER A 41 1.13 -3.09 -7.33
N VAL A 42 1.35 -4.15 -6.57
CA VAL A 42 2.24 -4.18 -5.41
C VAL A 42 3.44 -5.07 -5.71
N ALA A 43 4.56 -4.79 -5.06
CA ALA A 43 5.77 -5.59 -5.17
C ALA A 43 6.35 -5.89 -3.78
N ARG A 44 6.94 -7.08 -3.65
CA ARG A 44 7.65 -7.50 -2.45
C ARG A 44 9.12 -7.13 -2.58
N LEU A 45 9.66 -6.47 -1.57
CA LEU A 45 11.09 -6.19 -1.47
C LEU A 45 11.78 -7.35 -0.74
N ASN A 46 12.81 -7.91 -1.35
CA ASN A 46 13.71 -8.83 -0.69
C ASN A 46 14.69 -8.04 0.20
N PRO A 47 14.70 -8.22 1.53
CA PRO A 47 15.52 -7.40 2.42
C PRO A 47 17.02 -7.73 2.35
N GLN A 48 17.39 -8.90 1.80
CA GLN A 48 18.80 -9.31 1.66
C GLN A 48 19.41 -8.76 0.37
N SER A 49 18.71 -8.91 -0.76
CA SER A 49 19.20 -8.44 -2.07
C SER A 49 18.84 -6.98 -2.34
N LEU A 50 17.90 -6.41 -1.59
CA LEU A 50 17.39 -5.06 -1.78
C LEU A 50 16.86 -4.83 -3.21
N THR A 51 16.15 -5.84 -3.71
CA THR A 51 15.50 -5.81 -5.02
C THR A 51 14.07 -6.36 -4.92
N PRO A 52 13.14 -5.88 -5.76
CA PRO A 52 11.83 -6.49 -5.84
C PRO A 52 11.95 -7.90 -6.42
N ASP A 53 11.46 -8.91 -5.69
CA ASP A 53 11.54 -10.31 -6.10
C ASP A 53 10.19 -10.91 -6.53
N LEU A 54 9.11 -10.13 -6.34
CA LEU A 54 7.76 -10.48 -6.75
C LEU A 54 6.96 -9.21 -7.06
N LYS A 55 6.20 -9.21 -8.15
CA LYS A 55 5.25 -8.16 -8.53
C LYS A 55 3.90 -8.78 -8.84
N ILE A 56 2.84 -8.25 -8.24
CA ILE A 56 1.47 -8.73 -8.45
C ILE A 56 0.63 -7.56 -8.97
N ALA A 57 0.05 -7.74 -10.17
CA ALA A 57 -0.91 -6.81 -10.75
C ALA A 57 -2.35 -7.24 -10.41
N PHE A 58 -3.22 -6.29 -10.12
CA PHE A 58 -4.61 -6.55 -9.71
C PHE A 58 -5.53 -5.40 -10.10
N THR A 59 -6.84 -5.68 -10.12
CA THR A 59 -7.87 -4.66 -10.30
C THR A 59 -8.33 -4.13 -8.94
N THR A 60 -8.48 -2.81 -8.85
CA THR A 60 -9.19 -2.17 -7.75
C THR A 60 -10.59 -1.87 -8.27
N GLY A 61 -11.64 -2.48 -7.70
CA GLY A 61 -13.00 -2.49 -8.27
C GLY A 61 -13.51 -1.16 -8.84
N SER A 62 -14.32 -0.41 -8.08
CA SER A 62 -14.77 0.94 -8.48
C SER A 62 -13.87 2.06 -7.95
N GLY A 63 -13.03 1.76 -6.95
CA GLY A 63 -12.02 2.67 -6.42
C GLY A 63 -10.68 2.51 -7.12
N ARG A 64 -9.79 3.49 -6.94
CA ARG A 64 -8.40 3.39 -7.38
C ARG A 64 -7.50 3.18 -6.17
N LEU A 65 -6.37 2.50 -6.37
CA LEU A 65 -5.34 2.37 -5.35
C LEU A 65 -4.83 3.77 -4.93
N GLY A 66 -4.68 3.97 -3.62
CA GLY A 66 -4.00 5.13 -3.03
C GLY A 66 -2.48 5.00 -3.09
N ASP A 67 -1.77 5.93 -2.46
CA ASP A 67 -0.30 5.87 -2.40
C ASP A 67 0.20 5.16 -1.11
N GLU A 68 -0.72 4.82 -0.20
CA GLU A 68 -0.40 4.20 1.10
C GLU A 68 -0.82 2.74 1.16
N LEU A 69 0.07 1.92 1.71
CA LEU A 69 -0.18 0.54 2.12
C LEU A 69 0.25 0.38 3.58
N THR A 70 -0.52 -0.35 4.37
CA THR A 70 -0.11 -0.82 5.70
C THR A 70 -0.66 -2.22 5.98
N PHE A 71 -0.15 -2.85 7.04
CA PHE A 71 -0.64 -4.14 7.51
C PHE A 71 -0.97 -4.09 9.00
N ASP A 72 -2.05 -4.79 9.39
CA ASP A 72 -2.29 -5.07 10.80
C ASP A 72 -1.49 -6.30 11.29
N ARG A 73 -1.58 -6.59 12.60
CA ARG A 73 -0.90 -7.74 13.23
C ARG A 73 -1.37 -9.09 12.67
N ALA A 74 -2.58 -9.17 12.11
CA ALA A 74 -3.11 -10.38 11.49
C ALA A 74 -2.68 -10.54 10.03
N GLY A 75 -1.90 -9.58 9.50
CA GLY A 75 -1.43 -9.55 8.11
C GLY A 75 -2.50 -9.11 7.11
N GLN A 76 -3.58 -8.47 7.56
CA GLN A 76 -4.52 -7.82 6.64
C GLN A 76 -3.87 -6.55 6.12
N ALA A 77 -3.93 -6.36 4.81
CA ALA A 77 -3.47 -5.17 4.13
C ALA A 77 -4.57 -4.11 4.09
N TYR A 78 -4.19 -2.85 4.20
CA TYR A 78 -5.11 -1.71 4.12
C TYR A 78 -4.55 -0.63 3.21
N TYR A 79 -5.43 -0.03 2.43
CA TYR A 79 -5.19 1.21 1.69
C TYR A 79 -6.47 2.03 1.65
N TRP A 80 -6.38 3.32 1.35
CA TRP A 80 -7.53 4.16 1.07
C TRP A 80 -7.42 4.84 -0.29
N THR A 81 -8.53 5.32 -0.84
CA THR A 81 -8.52 6.10 -2.08
C THR A 81 -8.00 7.52 -1.85
N HIS A 82 -7.40 8.12 -2.89
CA HIS A 82 -7.10 9.56 -2.87
C HIS A 82 -8.39 10.38 -2.87
N ALA A 83 -8.59 11.29 -1.91
CA ALA A 83 -9.77 12.16 -1.89
C ALA A 83 -9.89 13.07 -3.12
N SER A 84 -8.76 13.47 -3.72
CA SER A 84 -8.74 14.23 -4.98
C SER A 84 -9.39 13.47 -6.15
N GLN A 85 -9.47 12.13 -6.07
CA GLN A 85 -10.16 11.30 -7.05
C GLN A 85 -11.67 11.28 -6.86
N LEU A 86 -12.16 11.53 -5.63
CA LEU A 86 -13.58 11.41 -5.29
C LEU A 86 -14.35 12.73 -5.46
N ARG A 87 -13.67 13.87 -5.68
CA ARG A 87 -14.25 15.23 -5.86
C ARG A 87 -15.23 15.67 -4.76
N ASN A 88 -15.30 14.90 -3.69
CA ASN A 88 -15.96 15.15 -2.42
C ASN A 88 -14.94 14.70 -1.38
N GLY A 89 -14.84 15.36 -0.22
CA GLY A 89 -13.77 15.14 0.76
C GLY A 89 -13.75 13.76 1.43
N ASN A 90 -14.47 12.77 0.88
CA ASN A 90 -14.56 11.42 1.39
C ASN A 90 -13.33 10.61 0.96
N VAL A 91 -12.95 9.64 1.79
CA VAL A 91 -12.00 8.59 1.43
C VAL A 91 -12.65 7.23 1.67
N THR A 92 -12.38 6.28 0.79
CA THR A 92 -12.87 4.91 0.91
C THR A 92 -11.73 4.05 1.40
N LEU A 93 -11.93 3.37 2.54
CA LEU A 93 -10.97 2.44 3.10
C LEU A 93 -11.19 1.04 2.52
N TYR A 94 -10.11 0.37 2.17
CA TYR A 94 -10.10 -1.00 1.69
C TYR A 94 -9.28 -1.87 2.63
N ARG A 95 -9.73 -3.10 2.82
CA ARG A 95 -9.02 -4.15 3.56
C ARG A 95 -8.86 -5.36 2.67
N GLY A 96 -7.77 -6.10 2.83
CA GLY A 96 -7.53 -7.26 2.00
C GLY A 96 -6.37 -8.12 2.44
N THR A 97 -5.99 -9.01 1.54
CA THR A 97 -4.80 -9.85 1.69
C THR A 97 -3.89 -9.67 0.49
N ILE A 98 -2.59 -9.73 0.76
CA ILE A 98 -1.54 -9.79 -0.26
C ILE A 98 -0.77 -11.09 0.00
N SER A 99 -0.69 -11.94 -1.01
CA SER A 99 -0.09 -13.26 -0.91
C SER A 99 0.61 -13.63 -2.22
N SER A 100 1.78 -14.25 -2.12
CA SER A 100 2.51 -14.79 -3.26
C SER A 100 1.81 -15.98 -3.91
N THR A 101 0.90 -16.65 -3.21
CA THR A 101 0.22 -17.88 -3.69
C THR A 101 -1.21 -17.62 -4.13
N THR A 102 -1.96 -16.79 -3.40
CA THR A 102 -3.38 -16.53 -3.67
C THR A 102 -3.62 -15.19 -4.34
N GLY A 103 -2.58 -14.38 -4.56
CA GLY A 103 -2.66 -13.08 -5.19
C GLY A 103 -3.10 -11.98 -4.22
N VAL A 104 -3.71 -10.93 -4.78
CA VAL A 104 -4.16 -9.73 -4.07
C VAL A 104 -5.67 -9.65 -4.13
N HIS A 105 -6.31 -9.53 -2.97
CA HIS A 105 -7.76 -9.40 -2.84
C HIS A 105 -8.09 -8.29 -1.88
N PHE A 106 -8.84 -7.29 -2.34
CA PHE A 106 -9.29 -6.16 -1.52
C PHE A 106 -10.80 -6.02 -1.59
N GLU A 107 -11.40 -5.73 -0.45
CA GLU A 107 -12.80 -5.37 -0.30
C GLU A 107 -12.91 -3.95 0.29
N GLN A 108 -13.93 -3.23 -0.16
CA GLN A 108 -14.27 -1.93 0.41
C GLN A 108 -14.87 -2.12 1.81
N LEU A 109 -14.39 -1.36 2.79
CA LEU A 109 -15.00 -1.29 4.10
C LEU A 109 -16.19 -0.33 4.09
N ALA A 110 -17.28 -0.73 4.74
CA ALA A 110 -18.55 0.02 4.76
C ALA A 110 -18.45 1.38 5.51
N GLN A 111 -17.37 1.62 6.25
CA GLN A 111 -17.08 2.88 6.91
C GLN A 111 -15.88 3.56 6.24
N GLY A 112 -16.16 4.54 5.38
CA GLY A 112 -15.16 5.52 4.97
C GLY A 112 -14.94 6.53 6.10
N LEU A 113 -13.72 7.04 6.23
CA LEU A 113 -13.50 8.23 7.06
C LEU A 113 -14.31 9.37 6.43
N ALA A 114 -15.19 9.98 7.21
CA ALA A 114 -16.12 11.01 6.72
C ALA A 114 -15.40 12.25 6.15
N ASN A 115 -14.14 12.46 6.52
CA ASN A 115 -13.31 13.56 6.04
C ASN A 115 -11.89 13.05 5.81
N ASN A 116 -11.30 13.41 4.67
CA ASN A 116 -9.87 13.22 4.41
C ASN A 116 -9.05 14.08 5.40
N PRO A 117 -8.03 13.55 6.10
CA PRO A 117 -7.16 14.36 6.95
C PRO A 117 -6.25 15.36 6.19
N GLY A 118 -6.33 15.45 4.84
CA GLY A 118 -5.52 16.37 4.04
C GLY A 118 -5.98 16.53 2.58
N PHE A 119 -5.15 17.12 1.71
CA PHE A 119 -5.37 17.16 0.25
C PHE A 119 -4.96 15.86 -0.46
N PHE A 120 -3.91 15.23 0.08
CA PHE A 120 -3.42 13.90 -0.25
C PHE A 120 -3.33 13.14 1.06
N ALA A 121 -3.83 11.91 1.06
CA ALA A 121 -3.36 11.01 2.09
C ALA A 121 -1.91 10.64 1.76
N GLN A 122 -1.04 10.66 2.78
CA GLN A 122 0.39 10.33 2.66
C GLN A 122 0.86 9.35 3.75
N SER A 123 -0.06 8.93 4.62
CA SER A 123 0.24 8.03 5.73
C SER A 123 -1.03 7.38 6.26
N ILE A 124 -0.98 6.08 6.53
CA ILE A 124 -2.00 5.36 7.29
C ILE A 124 -1.29 4.55 8.38
N GLY A 125 -1.80 4.64 9.61
CA GLY A 125 -1.31 3.88 10.76
C GLY A 125 -2.47 3.13 11.40
N LEU A 126 -2.22 1.89 11.83
CA LEU A 126 -3.17 1.02 12.52
C LEU A 126 -2.66 0.67 13.92
#